data_AF-A0A8C4RCC5-F1
#
_entry.id   AF-A0A8C4RCC5-F1
#
_cell.length_a   1.000
_cell.length_b   1.000
_cell.length_c   1.000
_cell.angle_alpha   90.00
_cell.angle_beta   90.00
_cell.angle_gamma   90.00
#
_symmetry.space_group_name_H-M   'P 1'
#
loop_
_entity.id
_entity.type
_entity.pdbx_description
1 polymer ?
#
loop_
_entity_poly.entity_id
_entity_poly.type
_entity_poly.pdbx_seq_one_letter_code
_entity_poly.pdbx_strand_id
1 'polypeptide(L)'
;MMVLFFLKFPGKLPIKVYYGRWLVEGNPPVILFDLGMVVWNEHKWKKELWDACQIGLPNDDREANNALLFGFLTAWFLGEFWVQHGSEQRPYIIGHFHEWLAGVGLLLCRLRHLPVATVFTTHATQLGRYLCAGKTDFYNRIDKFDLDREAGERRIYQRYCLERAAAYCAHSFTTVSRITAFEAKHFAQAQSRCHHTQWTQS
;
A
#
# COMPACT_ATOMS: atom_id res chain seq x y z
N MET A 1 -4.43 -20.53 19.81
CA MET A 1 -3.18 -20.22 20.54
C MET A 1 -2.32 -19.33 19.64
N MET A 2 -2.00 -18.11 20.06
CA MET A 2 -1.12 -17.20 19.32
C MET A 2 0.31 -17.47 19.80
N VAL A 3 1.20 -17.84 18.89
CA VAL A 3 2.59 -18.15 19.18
C VAL A 3 3.42 -16.93 18.80
N LEU A 4 4.21 -16.45 19.75
CA LEU A 4 5.13 -15.36 19.52
C LEU A 4 6.37 -15.89 18.80
N PHE A 5 6.66 -15.34 17.63
CA PHE A 5 7.91 -15.58 16.93
C PHE A 5 8.72 -14.30 16.86
N PHE A 6 10.03 -14.45 16.85
CA PHE A 6 10.93 -13.40 16.42
C PHE A 6 11.37 -13.75 15.02
N LEU A 7 11.03 -12.91 14.05
CA LEU A 7 11.69 -13.01 12.75
C LEU A 7 13.14 -12.58 12.96
N LYS A 8 14.04 -13.57 12.99
CA LYS A 8 15.49 -13.34 12.99
C LYS A 8 15.91 -13.10 11.55
N PHE A 9 16.11 -11.83 11.24
CA PHE A 9 16.70 -11.40 9.98
C PHE A 9 18.24 -11.41 10.12
N PRO A 10 18.99 -11.91 9.13
CA PRO A 10 20.45 -11.90 9.18
C PRO A 10 20.99 -10.48 9.41
N GLY A 11 21.76 -10.30 10.50
CA GLY A 11 22.42 -9.04 10.82
C GLY A 11 21.51 -7.89 11.28
N LYS A 12 20.26 -8.13 11.70
CA LYS A 12 19.34 -7.07 12.15
C LYS A 12 18.63 -7.41 13.47
N LEU A 13 18.13 -6.37 14.14
CA LEU A 13 17.35 -6.50 15.36
C LEU A 13 16.12 -7.38 15.13
N PRO A 14 15.77 -8.28 16.06
CA PRO A 14 14.65 -9.19 15.92
C PRO A 14 13.33 -8.40 15.88
N ILE A 15 12.56 -8.56 14.80
CA ILE A 15 11.22 -7.98 14.72
C ILE A 15 10.25 -8.94 15.40
N LYS A 16 9.43 -8.37 16.30
CA LYS A 16 8.39 -9.11 17.01
C LYS A 16 7.22 -9.36 16.07
N VAL A 17 6.89 -10.64 15.86
CA VAL A 17 5.80 -11.06 14.98
C VAL A 17 4.95 -12.09 15.70
N TYR A 18 3.64 -11.90 15.67
CA TYR A 18 2.71 -12.86 16.25
C TYR A 18 2.15 -13.72 15.12
N TYR A 19 2.34 -15.04 15.23
CA TYR A 19 1.69 -15.99 14.34
C TYR A 19 0.58 -16.71 15.09
N GLY A 20 -0.53 -16.95 14.42
CA GLY A 20 -1.63 -17.68 15.03
C GLY A 20 -2.70 -17.99 14.02
N ARG A 21 -3.90 -18.23 14.52
CA ARG A 21 -5.10 -18.36 13.70
C ARG A 21 -6.16 -17.38 14.17
N TRP A 22 -6.87 -16.77 13.24
CA TRP A 22 -7.93 -15.83 13.55
C TRP A 22 -9.18 -16.60 14.01
N LEU A 23 -9.73 -16.20 15.17
CA LEU A 23 -10.89 -16.82 15.80
C LEU A 23 -12.20 -16.40 15.12
N VAL A 24 -12.32 -16.75 13.83
CA VAL A 24 -13.49 -16.58 12.98
C VAL A 24 -13.77 -17.90 12.26
N GLU A 25 -14.91 -18.00 11.58
CA GLU A 25 -15.21 -19.15 10.72
C GLU A 25 -14.11 -19.36 9.66
N GLY A 26 -13.68 -20.60 9.48
CA GLY A 26 -12.53 -20.98 8.63
C GLY A 26 -11.17 -20.97 9.33
N ASN A 27 -11.04 -20.35 10.51
CA ASN A 27 -9.82 -20.35 11.34
C ASN A 27 -8.50 -20.09 10.57
N PRO A 28 -8.43 -19.03 9.73
CA PRO A 28 -7.30 -18.82 8.82
C PRO A 28 -6.01 -18.49 9.58
N PRO A 29 -4.83 -18.93 9.09
CA PRO A 29 -3.55 -18.54 9.67
C PRO A 29 -3.30 -17.04 9.46
N VAL A 30 -2.76 -16.37 10.47
CA VAL A 30 -2.47 -14.93 10.46
C VAL A 30 -1.07 -14.63 10.98
N ILE A 31 -0.48 -13.58 10.43
CA ILE A 31 0.79 -13.00 10.84
C ILE A 31 0.51 -11.53 11.19
N LEU A 32 0.83 -11.13 12.42
CA LEU A 32 0.66 -9.76 12.90
C LEU A 32 2.03 -9.17 13.22
N PHE A 33 2.36 -8.08 12.54
CA PHE A 33 3.61 -7.34 12.75
C PHE A 33 3.46 -6.32 13.89
N ASP A 34 4.41 -6.29 14.81
CA ASP A 34 4.52 -5.22 15.80
C ASP A 34 5.25 -4.02 15.21
N LEU A 35 4.49 -3.00 14.77
CA LEU A 35 5.04 -1.80 14.15
C LEU A 35 5.94 -0.99 15.11
N GLY A 36 5.70 -1.08 16.42
CA GLY A 36 6.47 -0.34 17.43
C GLY A 36 7.96 -0.68 17.41
N MET A 37 8.29 -1.90 16.96
CA MET A 37 9.67 -2.39 16.89
C MET A 37 10.49 -1.82 15.73
N VAL A 38 9.85 -1.12 14.77
CA VAL A 38 10.53 -0.58 13.58
C VAL A 38 10.41 0.93 13.41
N VAL A 39 9.79 1.63 14.38
CA VAL A 39 9.65 3.10 14.35
C VAL A 39 11.01 3.81 14.24
N TRP A 40 12.07 3.24 14.83
CA TRP A 40 13.43 3.79 14.73
C TRP A 40 13.95 3.92 13.29
N ASN A 41 13.37 3.18 12.35
CA ASN A 41 13.77 3.18 10.94
C ASN A 41 12.86 4.05 10.04
N GLU A 42 11.87 4.72 10.63
CA GLU A 42 10.84 5.49 9.91
C GLU A 42 11.45 6.54 8.98
N HIS A 43 12.39 7.36 9.47
CA HIS A 43 13.02 8.41 8.65
C HIS A 43 13.74 7.86 7.42
N LYS A 44 14.41 6.71 7.55
CA LYS A 44 15.11 6.07 6.43
C LYS A 44 14.11 5.60 5.38
N TRP A 45 13.02 4.96 5.81
CA TRP A 45 11.99 4.45 4.91
C TRP A 45 11.16 5.55 4.25
N LYS A 46 10.93 6.68 4.95
CA LYS A 46 10.34 7.88 4.35
C LYS A 46 11.22 8.42 3.23
N LYS A 47 12.54 8.49 3.46
CA LYS A 47 13.49 8.92 2.45
C LYS A 47 13.49 7.96 1.25
N GLU A 48 13.52 6.66 1.48
CA GLU A 48 13.47 5.67 0.38
C GLU A 48 12.19 5.79 -0.45
N LEU A 49 11.03 5.98 0.20
CA LEU A 49 9.75 6.21 -0.51
C LEU A 49 9.78 7.51 -1.33
N TRP A 50 10.35 8.58 -0.77
CA TRP A 50 10.51 9.85 -1.49
C TRP A 50 11.43 9.69 -2.70
N ASP A 51 12.61 9.11 -2.51
CA ASP A 51 13.60 8.92 -3.58
C ASP A 51 13.03 8.06 -4.72
N ALA A 52 12.23 7.05 -4.40
CA ALA A 52 11.58 6.21 -5.39
C ALA A 52 10.38 6.89 -6.07
N CYS A 53 9.40 7.37 -5.29
CA CYS A 53 8.07 7.73 -5.80
C CYS A 53 7.71 9.21 -5.70
N GLN A 54 8.58 10.04 -5.11
CA GLN A 54 8.32 11.45 -4.82
C GLN A 54 7.05 11.67 -3.97
N ILE A 55 6.75 10.71 -3.09
CA ILE A 55 5.62 10.78 -2.15
C ILE A 55 6.16 11.16 -0.76
N GLY A 56 5.87 12.39 -0.34
CA GLY A 56 6.27 12.90 0.97
C GLY A 56 5.24 12.57 2.04
N LEU A 57 5.69 12.03 3.18
CA LEU A 57 4.83 11.72 4.32
C LEU A 57 5.11 12.67 5.49
N PRO A 58 4.14 13.49 5.92
CA PRO A 58 4.27 14.34 7.10
C PRO A 58 4.50 13.52 8.39
N ASN A 59 5.21 14.09 9.36
CA ASN A 59 5.51 13.41 10.64
C ASN A 59 4.28 13.29 11.55
N ASP A 60 3.33 14.20 11.42
CA ASP A 60 2.08 14.24 12.16
C ASP A 60 1.01 13.27 11.61
N ASP A 61 1.16 12.78 10.37
CA ASP A 61 0.24 11.80 9.77
C ASP A 61 0.55 10.37 10.25
N ARG A 62 0.12 10.04 11.47
CA ARG A 62 0.34 8.71 12.09
C ARG A 62 -0.19 7.56 11.24
N GLU A 63 -1.30 7.73 10.53
CA GLU A 63 -1.89 6.68 9.69
C GLU A 63 -0.99 6.39 8.49
N ALA A 64 -0.54 7.42 7.78
CA ALA A 64 0.38 7.26 6.67
C ALA A 64 1.74 6.70 7.12
N ASN A 65 2.23 7.12 8.30
CA ASN A 65 3.48 6.60 8.86
C ASN A 65 3.35 5.12 9.25
N ASN A 66 2.24 4.70 9.87
CA ASN A 66 1.99 3.29 10.14
C ASN A 66 1.84 2.45 8.86
N ALA A 67 1.17 2.99 7.83
CA ALA A 67 1.05 2.34 6.52
C ALA A 67 2.43 2.14 5.86
N LEU A 68 3.32 3.13 5.98
CA LEU A 68 4.70 3.01 5.56
C LEU A 68 5.40 1.86 6.28
N LEU A 69 5.43 1.88 7.61
CA LEU A 69 6.10 0.84 8.41
C LEU A 69 5.56 -0.56 8.08
N PHE A 70 4.23 -0.70 8.00
CA PHE A 70 3.57 -1.96 7.67
C PHE A 70 3.91 -2.44 6.25
N GLY A 71 3.93 -1.52 5.28
CA GLY A 71 4.29 -1.83 3.89
C GLY A 71 5.73 -2.34 3.77
N PHE A 72 6.68 -1.69 4.44
CA PHE A 72 8.08 -2.11 4.46
C PHE A 72 8.26 -3.49 5.08
N LEU A 73 7.59 -3.76 6.22
CA LEU A 73 7.62 -5.07 6.85
C LEU A 73 7.01 -6.15 5.95
N THR A 74 5.89 -5.86 5.31
CA THR A 74 5.19 -6.81 4.42
C THR A 74 6.04 -7.14 3.19
N ALA A 75 6.56 -6.13 2.49
CA ALA A 75 7.40 -6.35 1.32
C ALA A 75 8.68 -7.10 1.68
N TRP A 76 9.28 -6.78 2.83
CA TRP A 76 10.44 -7.52 3.32
C TRP A 76 10.10 -8.98 3.60
N PHE A 77 9.05 -9.23 4.38
CA PHE A 77 8.61 -10.58 4.71
C PHE A 77 8.39 -11.43 3.46
N LEU A 78 7.72 -10.89 2.44
CA LEU A 78 7.49 -11.58 1.17
C LEU A 78 8.80 -11.89 0.43
N GLY A 79 9.75 -10.94 0.40
CA GLY A 79 11.06 -11.15 -0.19
C GLY A 79 11.87 -12.26 0.49
N GLU A 80 11.91 -12.24 1.83
CA GLU A 80 12.59 -13.29 2.61
C GLU A 80 11.91 -14.64 2.50
N PHE A 81 10.58 -14.67 2.53
CA PHE A 81 9.80 -15.89 2.34
C PHE A 81 10.15 -16.55 1.02
N TRP A 82 10.30 -15.76 -0.05
CA TRP A 82 10.71 -16.27 -1.35
C TRP A 82 12.15 -16.82 -1.34
N VAL A 83 13.11 -16.09 -0.75
CA VAL A 83 14.53 -16.52 -0.68
C VAL A 83 14.66 -17.83 0.10
N GLN A 84 13.95 -17.98 1.22
CA GLN A 84 14.06 -19.16 2.09
C GLN A 84 13.51 -20.44 1.45
N HIS A 85 12.58 -20.34 0.50
CA HIS A 85 12.00 -21.50 -0.20
C HIS A 85 12.66 -21.76 -1.58
N GLY A 86 13.84 -21.16 -1.83
CA GLY A 86 14.43 -21.05 -3.16
C GLY A 86 15.26 -22.23 -3.69
N SER A 87 15.44 -23.32 -2.96
CA SER A 87 16.42 -24.38 -3.31
C SER A 87 15.87 -25.55 -4.14
N GLU A 88 14.59 -25.90 -4.07
CA GLU A 88 14.06 -27.08 -4.80
C GLU A 88 12.80 -26.79 -5.63
N GLN A 89 11.86 -25.95 -5.17
CA GLN A 89 10.71 -25.48 -5.95
C GLN A 89 10.29 -24.08 -5.48
N ARG A 90 10.54 -23.04 -6.29
CA ARG A 90 10.16 -21.67 -5.94
C ARG A 90 8.64 -21.53 -5.94
N PRO A 91 8.02 -21.08 -4.82
CA PRO A 91 6.57 -20.91 -4.78
C PRO A 91 6.15 -19.71 -5.63
N TYR A 92 4.98 -19.82 -6.26
CA TYR A 92 4.28 -18.66 -6.81
C TYR A 92 3.60 -17.90 -5.67
N ILE A 93 4.01 -16.66 -5.44
CA ILE A 93 3.50 -15.84 -4.34
C ILE A 93 2.54 -14.80 -4.93
N ILE A 94 1.34 -14.72 -4.35
CA ILE A 94 0.36 -13.68 -4.65
C ILE A 94 0.19 -12.81 -3.40
N GLY A 95 0.52 -11.53 -3.53
CA GLY A 95 0.25 -10.51 -2.52
C GLY A 95 -1.02 -9.74 -2.85
N HIS A 96 -2.08 -9.97 -2.08
CA HIS A 96 -3.35 -9.25 -2.23
C HIS A 96 -3.45 -8.17 -1.14
N PHE A 97 -3.45 -6.92 -1.57
CA PHE A 97 -3.45 -5.74 -0.72
C PHE A 97 -4.81 -5.05 -0.77
N HIS A 98 -5.42 -4.87 0.39
CA HIS A 98 -6.70 -4.17 0.52
C HIS A 98 -6.48 -2.78 1.09
N GLU A 99 -6.96 -1.77 0.36
CA GLU A 99 -6.85 -0.34 0.65
C GLU A 99 -5.45 0.26 0.69
N TRP A 100 -5.42 1.58 0.58
CA TRP A 100 -4.19 2.39 0.53
C TRP A 100 -3.27 2.19 1.74
N LEU A 101 -3.83 1.87 2.92
CA LEU A 101 -3.07 1.58 4.13
C LEU A 101 -2.13 0.37 3.97
N ALA A 102 -2.52 -0.63 3.18
CA ALA A 102 -1.67 -1.77 2.83
C ALA A 102 -0.90 -1.55 1.52
N GLY A 103 -1.28 -0.54 0.73
CA GLY A 103 -0.76 -0.27 -0.61
C GLY A 103 0.74 -0.01 -0.69
N VAL A 104 1.36 0.48 0.38
CA VAL A 104 2.83 0.69 0.42
C VAL A 104 3.58 -0.63 0.24
N GLY A 105 3.08 -1.73 0.79
CA GLY A 105 3.70 -3.05 0.64
C GLY A 105 3.70 -3.50 -0.82
N LEU A 106 2.59 -3.28 -1.53
CA LEU A 106 2.48 -3.54 -2.97
C LEU A 106 3.48 -2.70 -3.75
N LEU A 107 3.51 -1.40 -3.48
CA LEU A 107 4.41 -0.46 -4.15
C LEU A 107 5.87 -0.92 -4.01
N LEU A 108 6.30 -1.26 -2.80
CA LEU A 108 7.66 -1.75 -2.53
C LEU A 108 7.95 -3.10 -3.20
N CYS A 109 6.97 -4.01 -3.28
CA CYS A 109 7.13 -5.26 -4.03
C CYS A 109 7.46 -4.98 -5.50
N ARG A 110 6.82 -3.97 -6.11
CA ARG A 110 7.08 -3.58 -7.51
C ARG A 110 8.38 -2.83 -7.67
N LEU A 111 8.66 -1.84 -6.81
CA LEU A 111 9.88 -1.03 -6.85
C LEU A 111 11.15 -1.87 -6.68
N ARG A 112 11.09 -2.91 -5.84
CA ARG A 112 12.21 -3.81 -5.57
C ARG A 112 12.24 -5.05 -6.48
N HIS A 113 11.35 -5.10 -7.48
CA HIS A 113 11.20 -6.23 -8.40
C HIS A 113 11.10 -7.58 -7.67
N LEU A 114 10.32 -7.62 -6.59
CA LEU A 114 10.10 -8.87 -5.86
C LEU A 114 9.29 -9.83 -6.74
N PRO A 115 9.60 -11.14 -6.70
CA PRO A 115 8.91 -12.18 -7.47
C PRO A 115 7.55 -12.53 -6.83
N VAL A 116 6.67 -11.54 -6.75
CA VAL A 116 5.33 -11.59 -6.15
C VAL A 116 4.34 -10.98 -7.13
N ALA A 117 3.32 -11.74 -7.51
CA ALA A 117 2.18 -11.20 -8.24
C ALA A 117 1.33 -10.36 -7.28
N THR A 118 0.94 -9.14 -7.68
CA THR A 118 0.28 -8.18 -6.79
C THR A 118 -1.13 -7.87 -7.24
N VAL A 119 -2.08 -7.97 -6.31
CA VAL A 119 -3.48 -7.58 -6.50
C VAL A 119 -3.79 -6.45 -5.54
N PHE A 120 -4.42 -5.38 -6.05
CA PHE A 120 -4.91 -4.28 -5.23
C PHE A 120 -6.43 -4.24 -5.29
N THR A 121 -7.07 -4.16 -4.12
CA THR A 121 -8.51 -3.90 -4.00
C THR A 121 -8.74 -2.66 -3.17
N THR A 122 -9.36 -1.64 -3.77
CA THR A 122 -9.95 -0.53 -3.01
C THR A 122 -11.44 -0.77 -2.81
N HIS A 123 -11.92 -0.55 -1.59
CA HIS A 123 -13.33 -0.64 -1.23
C HIS A 123 -14.01 0.72 -1.38
N ALA A 124 -13.25 1.82 -1.33
CA ALA A 124 -13.70 3.15 -1.67
C ALA A 124 -12.52 4.07 -1.98
N THR A 125 -12.70 5.02 -2.89
CA THR A 125 -11.67 6.02 -3.18
C THR A 125 -11.62 7.08 -2.07
N GLN A 126 -10.41 7.49 -1.66
CA GLN A 126 -10.24 8.53 -0.64
C GLN A 126 -10.96 9.81 -1.05
N LEU A 127 -10.70 10.31 -2.26
CA LEU A 127 -11.34 11.54 -2.76
C LEU A 127 -12.86 11.40 -2.92
N GLY A 128 -13.37 10.25 -3.37
CA GLY A 128 -14.81 10.02 -3.50
C GLY A 128 -15.56 10.22 -2.18
N ARG A 129 -14.99 9.74 -1.06
CA ARG A 129 -15.56 9.96 0.28
C ARG A 129 -15.69 11.44 0.65
N TYR A 130 -14.64 12.22 0.37
CA TYR A 130 -14.63 13.65 0.72
C TYR A 130 -15.46 14.52 -0.24
N LEU A 131 -15.49 14.20 -1.53
CA LEU A 131 -16.24 14.96 -2.53
C LEU A 131 -17.74 14.77 -2.39
N CYS A 132 -18.19 13.54 -2.09
CA CYS A 132 -19.59 13.25 -1.81
C CYS A 132 -20.10 13.98 -0.55
N ALA A 133 -19.25 14.19 0.45
CA ALA A 133 -19.61 14.95 1.65
C ALA A 133 -19.81 16.46 1.39
N GLY A 134 -19.21 17.00 0.32
CA GLY A 134 -19.16 18.43 0.03
C GLY A 134 -20.40 19.06 -0.63
N LYS A 135 -21.54 18.36 -0.73
CA LYS A 135 -22.73 18.80 -1.50
C LYS A 135 -22.42 19.20 -2.96
N THR A 136 -21.38 18.62 -3.55
CA THR A 136 -21.04 18.81 -4.96
C THR A 136 -21.74 17.77 -5.82
N ASP A 137 -22.12 18.12 -7.04
CA ASP A 137 -22.65 17.17 -8.02
C ASP A 137 -21.50 16.33 -8.58
N PHE A 138 -21.06 15.36 -7.75
CA PHE A 138 -19.81 14.64 -7.91
C PHE A 138 -19.79 13.76 -9.17
N TYR A 139 -20.76 12.88 -9.33
CA TYR A 139 -20.78 11.92 -10.43
C TYR A 139 -20.93 12.57 -11.81
N ASN A 140 -21.62 13.71 -11.90
CA ASN A 140 -21.82 14.42 -13.16
C ASN A 140 -20.66 15.34 -13.55
N ARG A 141 -19.70 15.57 -12.63
CA ARG A 141 -18.57 16.48 -12.84
C ARG A 141 -17.22 15.85 -12.53
N ILE A 142 -17.16 14.52 -12.37
CA ILE A 142 -15.95 13.81 -11.96
C ILE A 142 -14.77 14.05 -12.90
N ASP A 143 -15.06 14.26 -14.18
CA ASP A 143 -14.14 14.58 -15.27
C ASP A 143 -13.58 16.01 -15.22
N LYS A 144 -14.21 16.91 -14.45
CA LYS A 144 -13.87 18.34 -14.38
C LYS A 144 -13.09 18.72 -13.13
N PHE A 145 -12.93 17.80 -12.18
CA PHE A 145 -12.18 18.08 -10.94
C PHE A 145 -10.68 17.98 -11.17
N ASP A 146 -9.95 18.97 -10.63
CA ASP A 146 -8.51 18.87 -10.44
C ASP A 146 -8.25 18.05 -9.16
N LEU A 147 -7.96 16.77 -9.35
CA LEU A 147 -7.88 15.79 -8.26
C LEU A 147 -6.72 16.10 -7.29
N ASP A 148 -5.59 16.57 -7.82
CA ASP A 148 -4.42 16.94 -7.02
C ASP A 148 -4.75 18.18 -6.17
N ARG A 149 -5.44 19.18 -6.75
CA ARG A 149 -5.93 20.35 -6.00
C ARG A 149 -6.95 19.97 -4.93
N GLU A 150 -7.97 19.18 -5.26
CA GLU A 150 -9.01 18.78 -4.32
C GLU A 150 -8.43 17.99 -3.12
N ALA A 151 -7.41 17.15 -3.38
CA ALA A 151 -6.69 16.42 -2.33
C ALA A 151 -5.80 17.33 -1.47
N GLY A 152 -5.17 18.32 -2.08
CA GLY A 152 -4.36 19.35 -1.40
C GLY A 152 -5.19 20.24 -0.47
N GLU A 153 -6.31 20.78 -0.96
CA GLU A 153 -7.23 21.63 -0.19
C GLU A 153 -7.78 20.90 1.05
N ARG A 154 -7.94 19.58 0.96
CA ARG A 154 -8.43 18.73 2.06
C ARG A 154 -7.34 18.12 2.92
N ARG A 155 -6.07 18.43 2.66
CA ARG A 155 -4.89 17.91 3.39
C ARG A 155 -4.77 16.38 3.38
N ILE A 156 -5.25 15.74 2.32
CA ILE A 156 -5.17 14.27 2.11
C ILE A 156 -4.26 13.88 0.95
N TYR A 157 -3.54 14.85 0.38
CA TYR A 157 -2.72 14.67 -0.82
C TYR A 157 -1.76 13.49 -0.73
N GLN A 158 -1.02 13.34 0.37
CA GLN A 158 -0.10 12.21 0.57
C GLN A 158 -0.82 10.85 0.56
N ARG A 159 -2.01 10.76 1.17
CA ARG A 159 -2.80 9.52 1.25
C ARG A 159 -3.38 9.17 -0.11
N TYR A 160 -3.86 10.17 -0.83
CA TYR A 160 -4.30 10.05 -2.21
C TYR A 160 -3.17 9.59 -3.14
N CYS A 161 -1.96 10.14 -3.00
CA CYS A 161 -0.80 9.70 -3.76
C CYS A 161 -0.44 8.22 -3.49
N LEU A 162 -0.53 7.76 -2.23
CA LEU A 162 -0.30 6.35 -1.89
C LEU A 162 -1.36 5.43 -2.53
N GLU A 163 -2.63 5.81 -2.46
CA GLU A 163 -3.74 5.07 -3.09
C GLU A 163 -3.54 4.96 -4.60
N ARG A 164 -3.25 6.10 -5.26
CA ARG A 164 -3.02 6.19 -6.70
C ARG A 164 -1.80 5.35 -7.12
N ALA A 165 -0.70 5.45 -6.39
CA ALA A 165 0.51 4.67 -6.66
C ALA A 165 0.27 3.16 -6.51
N ALA A 166 -0.44 2.74 -5.46
CA ALA A 166 -0.76 1.33 -5.26
C ALA A 166 -1.67 0.77 -6.38
N ALA A 167 -2.68 1.53 -6.80
CA ALA A 167 -3.56 1.14 -7.90
C ALA A 167 -2.81 1.04 -9.24
N TYR A 168 -1.93 2.00 -9.53
CA TYR A 168 -1.15 2.02 -10.76
C TYR A 168 -0.11 0.90 -10.83
N CYS A 169 0.56 0.61 -9.71
CA CYS A 169 1.63 -0.39 -9.67
C CYS A 169 1.10 -1.84 -9.55
N ALA A 170 -0.19 -2.07 -9.29
CA ALA A 170 -0.72 -3.42 -9.15
C ALA A 170 -0.66 -4.19 -10.49
N HIS A 171 -0.44 -5.51 -10.43
CA HIS A 171 -0.64 -6.35 -11.63
C HIS A 171 -2.13 -6.49 -11.96
N SER A 172 -2.97 -6.57 -10.94
CA SER A 172 -4.43 -6.54 -11.07
C SER A 172 -5.04 -5.55 -10.09
N PHE A 173 -5.88 -4.66 -10.60
CA PHE A 173 -6.60 -3.67 -9.80
C PHE A 173 -8.10 -3.97 -9.81
N THR A 174 -8.70 -4.02 -8.62
CA THR A 174 -10.09 -4.39 -8.41
C THR A 174 -10.79 -3.40 -7.48
N THR A 175 -12.11 -3.33 -7.60
CA THR A 175 -12.98 -2.54 -6.72
C THR A 175 -14.17 -3.38 -6.31
N VAL A 176 -14.86 -3.01 -5.23
CA VAL A 176 -15.99 -3.78 -4.70
C VAL A 176 -17.33 -3.52 -5.41
N SER A 177 -17.41 -2.49 -6.26
CA SER A 177 -18.65 -2.15 -6.97
C SER A 177 -18.38 -1.48 -8.31
N ARG A 178 -19.37 -1.52 -9.22
CA ARG A 178 -19.28 -0.83 -10.52
C ARG A 178 -19.18 0.69 -10.38
N ILE A 179 -19.83 1.27 -9.37
CA ILE A 179 -19.79 2.71 -9.11
C ILE A 179 -18.39 3.10 -8.63
N THR A 180 -17.81 2.34 -7.71
CA THR A 180 -16.43 2.53 -7.27
C THR A 180 -15.44 2.30 -8.40
N ALA A 181 -15.70 1.35 -9.31
CA ALA A 181 -14.88 1.16 -10.52
C ALA A 181 -14.91 2.39 -11.43
N PHE A 182 -16.09 3.00 -11.61
CA PHE A 182 -16.25 4.23 -12.38
C PHE A 182 -15.47 5.38 -11.74
N GLU A 183 -15.57 5.57 -10.42
CA GLU A 183 -14.76 6.55 -9.69
C GLU A 183 -13.27 6.29 -9.86
N ALA A 184 -12.83 5.08 -9.51
CA ALA A 184 -11.43 4.68 -9.53
C ALA A 184 -10.80 4.82 -10.91
N LYS A 185 -11.57 4.66 -12.00
CA LYS A 185 -11.10 4.94 -13.35
C LYS A 185 -10.63 6.39 -13.52
N HIS A 186 -11.37 7.35 -12.97
CA HIS A 186 -11.02 8.77 -13.09
C HIS A 186 -9.86 9.16 -12.16
N PHE A 187 -9.81 8.60 -10.95
CA PHE A 187 -8.72 8.90 -10.00
C PHE A 187 -7.40 8.16 -10.30
N ALA A 188 -7.46 6.90 -10.74
CA ALA A 188 -6.28 6.09 -11.03
C ALA A 188 -5.69 6.35 -12.42
N GLN A 189 -6.50 6.83 -13.39
CA GLN A 189 -6.04 7.14 -14.75
C GLN A 189 -5.69 8.62 -14.98
N ALA A 190 -5.85 9.50 -13.98
CA ALA A 190 -5.45 10.91 -14.09
C ALA A 190 -3.92 11.02 -14.19
N GLN A 191 -3.43 10.88 -15.42
CA GLN A 191 -2.05 11.08 -15.81
C GLN A 191 -1.82 12.58 -16.00
N SER A 192 -1.18 13.24 -15.03
CA SER A 192 -0.25 14.36 -15.28
C SER A 192 0.32 14.92 -13.97
N ARG A 193 1.65 14.87 -13.81
CA ARG A 193 2.47 15.71 -12.92
C ARG A 193 2.65 15.31 -11.44
N CYS A 194 3.00 14.05 -11.15
CA CYS A 194 4.13 13.88 -10.22
C CYS A 194 5.40 14.21 -11.02
N HIS A 195 6.03 15.36 -10.76
CA HIS A 195 7.16 15.84 -11.56
C HIS A 195 8.24 14.76 -11.69
N HIS A 196 8.60 14.45 -12.95
CA HIS A 196 9.70 13.60 -13.38
C HIS A 196 9.75 12.18 -12.82
N THR A 197 9.01 11.25 -13.42
CA THR A 197 9.53 9.89 -13.67
C THR A 197 8.63 9.18 -14.69
N GLN A 198 9.23 8.78 -15.82
CA GLN A 198 8.63 7.81 -16.72
C GLN A 198 8.64 6.47 -15.97
N TRP A 199 7.48 6.11 -15.41
CA TRP A 199 7.26 4.77 -14.88
C TRP A 199 7.08 3.83 -16.06
N THR A 200 8.21 3.32 -16.57
CA THR A 200 8.23 2.32 -17.64
C THR A 200 7.49 1.08 -17.17
N GLN A 201 6.41 0.75 -17.88
CA GLN A 201 5.79 -0.57 -17.84
C GLN A 201 6.83 -1.59 -18.33
N SER A 202 7.25 -2.48 -17.44
CA SER A 202 7.92 -3.74 -17.76
C SER A 202 7.27 -4.85 -16.96
#